data_AF-A0A971SLL6-F1
#
_entry.id   AF-A0A971SLL6-F1
#
_cell.length_a   1.000
_cell.length_b   1.000
_cell.length_c   1.000
_cell.angle_alpha   90.00
_cell.angle_beta   90.00
_cell.angle_gamma   90.00
#
_symmetry.space_group_name_H-M   'P 1'
#
loop_
_entity.id
_entity.type
_entity.pdbx_description
1 polymer ?
#
loop_
_entity_poly.entity_id
_entity_poly.type
_entity_poly.pdbx_seq_one_letter_code
_entity_poly.pdbx_strand_id
1 'polypeptide(L)'
;LVLQLAEKYYGDKGLYERAMKDPQRAVRQKAIELVAMVESGAMDYAFEYKSVAVQHNLSYVELPKEINLMDPALDKEYATVSVELAGKEPGTKMKVKGEPIVYGLTIPKTAPNAKGAMSFVKFVLDPKGGLPVFQNMGQDIVGPSSFGDKSKVPAEVTPLLK
;
A
#
# COMPACT_ATOMS: atom_id res chain seq x y z
N LEU A 1 7.32 -2.94 -9.49
CA LEU A 1 7.83 -1.74 -8.79
C LEU A 1 8.90 -2.12 -7.77
N VAL A 2 8.56 -2.85 -6.70
CA VAL A 2 9.51 -3.32 -5.66
C VAL A 2 10.77 -3.94 -6.24
N LEU A 3 10.65 -4.89 -7.18
CA LEU A 3 11.81 -5.53 -7.83
C LEU A 3 12.73 -4.54 -8.58
N GLN A 4 12.17 -3.52 -9.23
CA GLN A 4 12.99 -2.49 -9.90
C GLN A 4 13.70 -1.57 -8.89
N LEU A 5 13.07 -1.29 -7.74
CA LEU A 5 13.70 -0.55 -6.64
C LEU A 5 14.80 -1.40 -5.99
N ALA A 6 14.54 -2.68 -5.76
CA ALA A 6 15.51 -3.63 -5.22
C ALA A 6 16.76 -3.75 -6.10
N GLU A 7 16.59 -3.82 -7.43
CA GLU A 7 17.70 -3.81 -8.39
C GLU A 7 18.63 -2.59 -8.19
N LYS A 8 18.06 -1.39 -7.98
CA LYS A 8 18.83 -0.18 -7.72
C LYS A 8 19.46 -0.19 -6.32
N TYR A 9 18.67 -0.53 -5.31
CA TYR A 9 19.06 -0.49 -3.90
C TYR A 9 20.20 -1.45 -3.58
N TYR A 10 20.12 -2.70 -4.07
CA TYR A 10 21.15 -3.72 -3.85
C TYR A 10 22.28 -3.67 -4.88
N GLY A 11 22.15 -2.86 -5.93
CA GLY A 11 23.12 -2.80 -7.04
C GLY A 11 23.15 -4.08 -7.90
N ASP A 12 22.14 -4.95 -7.78
CA ASP A 12 22.04 -6.20 -8.50
C ASP A 12 21.41 -5.99 -9.89
N LYS A 13 22.25 -5.59 -10.85
CA LYS A 13 21.84 -5.28 -12.22
C LYS A 13 21.09 -6.46 -12.86
N GLY A 14 19.93 -6.16 -13.44
CA GLY A 14 19.07 -7.13 -14.12
C GLY A 14 18.23 -8.02 -13.20
N LEU A 15 18.20 -7.78 -11.88
CA LEU A 15 17.35 -8.51 -10.93
C LEU A 15 15.88 -8.51 -11.37
N TYR A 16 15.34 -7.37 -11.78
CA TYR A 16 13.95 -7.28 -12.23
C TYR A 16 13.71 -8.15 -13.46
N GLU A 17 14.57 -8.04 -14.46
CA GLU A 17 14.47 -8.81 -15.71
C GLU A 17 14.57 -10.32 -15.46
N ARG A 18 15.49 -10.75 -14.59
CA ARG A 18 15.63 -12.17 -14.22
C ARG A 18 14.36 -12.68 -13.53
N ALA A 19 13.85 -11.95 -12.55
CA ALA A 19 12.62 -12.33 -11.84
C ALA A 19 11.40 -12.38 -12.76
N MET A 20 11.29 -11.48 -13.73
CA MET A 20 10.17 -11.46 -14.69
C MET A 20 10.26 -12.54 -15.77
N LYS A 21 11.47 -13.01 -16.08
CA LYS A 21 11.71 -14.10 -17.05
C LYS A 21 11.76 -15.48 -16.40
N ASP A 22 11.73 -15.56 -15.08
CA ASP A 22 11.76 -16.82 -14.36
C ASP A 22 10.54 -17.67 -14.77
N PRO A 23 10.74 -18.89 -15.32
CA PRO A 23 9.64 -19.76 -15.75
C PRO A 23 8.81 -20.29 -14.58
N GLN A 24 9.33 -20.26 -13.35
CA GLN A 24 8.63 -20.66 -12.14
C GLN A 24 7.81 -19.52 -11.52
N ARG A 25 7.86 -18.29 -12.06
CA ARG A 25 7.06 -17.20 -11.49
C ARG A 25 5.57 -17.54 -11.59
N ALA A 26 4.87 -17.40 -10.47
CA ALA A 26 3.43 -17.49 -10.42
C ALA A 26 2.83 -16.07 -10.38
N VAL A 27 2.07 -15.71 -11.42
CA VAL A 27 1.23 -14.51 -11.40
C VAL A 27 -0.22 -14.93 -11.28
N ARG A 28 -0.96 -14.27 -10.38
CA ARG A 28 -2.39 -14.46 -10.18
C ARG A 28 -3.11 -13.14 -10.35
N GLN A 29 -4.39 -13.20 -10.68
CA GLN A 29 -5.21 -11.99 -10.81
C GLN A 29 -5.48 -11.34 -9.46
N LYS A 30 -5.63 -12.16 -8.40
CA LYS A 30 -5.91 -11.70 -7.04
C LYS A 30 -4.81 -12.14 -6.10
N ALA A 31 -4.36 -11.22 -5.27
CA ALA A 31 -3.28 -11.46 -4.32
C ALA A 31 -3.64 -12.56 -3.28
N ILE A 32 -4.92 -12.68 -2.91
CA ILE A 32 -5.42 -13.75 -2.02
C ILE A 32 -5.19 -15.17 -2.56
N GLU A 33 -5.08 -15.36 -3.88
CA GLU A 33 -4.76 -16.66 -4.45
C GLU A 33 -3.32 -17.07 -4.16
N LEU A 34 -2.41 -16.09 -4.02
CA LEU A 34 -1.02 -16.34 -3.65
C LEU A 34 -0.92 -16.81 -2.20
N VAL A 35 -1.77 -16.28 -1.30
CA VAL A 35 -1.84 -16.70 0.11
C VAL A 35 -2.14 -18.20 0.22
N ALA A 36 -3.18 -18.68 -0.46
CA ALA A 36 -3.54 -20.10 -0.43
C ALA A 36 -2.43 -21.01 -1.00
N MET A 37 -1.68 -20.52 -2.00
CA MET A 37 -0.53 -21.26 -2.54
C MET A 37 0.63 -21.36 -1.55
N VAL A 38 0.88 -20.31 -0.76
CA VAL A 38 1.88 -20.35 0.31
C VAL A 38 1.44 -21.28 1.44
N GLU A 39 0.19 -21.17 1.89
CA GLU A 39 -0.36 -22.01 2.97
C GLU A 39 -0.34 -23.51 2.61
N SER A 40 -0.59 -23.85 1.34
CA SER A 40 -0.56 -25.23 0.86
C SER A 40 0.84 -25.75 0.54
N GLY A 41 1.88 -24.90 0.58
CA GLY A 41 3.24 -25.25 0.17
C GLY A 41 3.43 -25.39 -1.35
N ALA A 42 2.43 -24.99 -2.14
CA ALA A 42 2.55 -24.94 -3.60
C ALA A 42 3.45 -23.78 -4.08
N MET A 43 3.79 -22.85 -3.19
CA MET A 43 4.69 -21.74 -3.44
C MET A 43 5.46 -21.37 -2.17
N ASP A 44 6.77 -21.18 -2.26
CA ASP A 44 7.61 -20.89 -1.09
C ASP A 44 7.47 -19.43 -0.60
N TYR A 45 7.31 -18.47 -1.53
CA TYR A 45 7.24 -17.04 -1.22
C TYR A 45 6.24 -16.32 -2.12
N ALA A 46 5.54 -15.32 -1.56
CA ALA A 46 4.69 -14.39 -2.28
C ALA A 46 5.13 -12.94 -2.02
N PHE A 47 5.00 -12.06 -3.02
CA PHE A 47 4.98 -10.62 -2.77
C PHE A 47 3.58 -10.23 -2.31
N GLU A 48 3.45 -9.78 -1.06
CA GLU A 48 2.18 -9.34 -0.48
C GLU A 48 2.35 -8.17 0.49
N TYR A 49 1.22 -7.53 0.81
CA TYR A 49 1.15 -6.54 1.88
C TYR A 49 1.34 -7.18 3.26
N LYS A 50 2.07 -6.50 4.16
CA LYS A 50 2.28 -6.91 5.55
C LYS A 50 0.95 -7.22 6.27
N SER A 51 -0.08 -6.43 6.03
CA SER A 51 -1.40 -6.63 6.65
C SER A 51 -2.02 -7.98 6.27
N VAL A 52 -1.85 -8.43 5.03
CA VAL A 52 -2.36 -9.74 4.58
C VAL A 52 -1.60 -10.86 5.28
N ALA A 53 -0.27 -10.76 5.35
CA ALA A 53 0.55 -11.73 6.06
C ALA A 53 0.15 -11.83 7.55
N VAL A 54 -0.06 -10.70 8.23
CA VAL A 54 -0.51 -10.66 9.63
C VAL A 54 -1.89 -11.29 9.80
N GLN A 55 -2.86 -10.94 8.94
CA GLN A 55 -4.24 -11.45 9.02
C GLN A 55 -4.33 -12.96 8.77
N HIS A 56 -3.42 -13.51 7.98
CA HIS A 56 -3.31 -14.95 7.69
C HIS A 56 -2.28 -15.69 8.55
N ASN A 57 -1.68 -15.02 9.55
CA ASN A 57 -0.66 -15.59 10.42
C ASN A 57 0.53 -16.21 9.65
N LEU A 58 0.91 -15.61 8.52
CA LEU A 58 2.05 -16.01 7.71
C LEU A 58 3.34 -15.37 8.23
N SER A 59 4.45 -16.09 8.11
CA SER A 59 5.78 -15.50 8.27
C SER A 59 6.09 -14.56 7.10
N TYR A 60 6.86 -13.51 7.36
CA TYR A 60 7.23 -12.53 6.33
C TYR A 60 8.67 -12.02 6.53
N VAL A 61 9.26 -11.56 5.42
CA VAL A 61 10.54 -10.85 5.41
C VAL A 61 10.25 -9.37 5.23
N GLU A 62 10.72 -8.55 6.18
CA GLU A 62 10.56 -7.11 6.08
C GLU A 62 11.58 -6.53 5.08
N LEU A 63 11.08 -5.89 4.03
CA LEU A 63 11.91 -5.23 3.04
C LEU A 63 12.27 -3.80 3.50
N PRO A 64 13.47 -3.29 3.16
CA PRO A 64 13.86 -1.91 3.47
C PRO A 64 12.83 -0.89 2.96
N LYS A 65 12.66 0.20 3.70
CA LYS A 65 11.70 1.25 3.35
C LYS A 65 11.97 1.88 2.00
N GLU A 66 13.22 1.87 1.53
CA GLU A 66 13.65 2.36 0.22
C GLU A 66 13.04 1.58 -0.95
N ILE A 67 12.57 0.35 -0.70
CA ILE A 67 12.05 -0.54 -1.75
C ILE A 67 10.61 -1.01 -1.51
N ASN A 68 10.12 -0.94 -0.27
CA ASN A 68 8.85 -1.53 0.14
C ASN A 68 7.62 -0.61 -0.06
N LEU A 69 7.82 0.63 -0.51
CA LEU A 69 6.78 1.63 -0.79
C LEU A 69 6.01 2.16 0.43
N MET A 70 6.52 1.99 1.66
CA MET A 70 5.77 2.37 2.87
C MET A 70 5.90 3.85 3.27
N ASP A 71 7.01 4.52 2.95
CA ASP A 71 7.39 5.80 3.56
C ASP A 71 7.02 6.98 2.63
N PRO A 72 6.07 7.86 3.00
CA PRO A 72 5.72 9.03 2.21
C PRO A 72 6.90 9.98 1.93
N ALA A 73 7.93 9.99 2.77
CA ALA A 73 9.12 10.81 2.55
C ALA A 73 9.97 10.35 1.36
N LEU A 74 9.76 9.12 0.88
CA LEU A 74 10.49 8.50 -0.23
C LEU A 74 9.74 8.55 -1.57
N ASP A 75 8.65 9.34 -1.66
CA ASP A 75 7.84 9.51 -2.87
C ASP A 75 8.67 9.72 -4.15
N LYS A 76 9.65 10.64 -4.09
CA LYS A 76 10.54 10.92 -5.23
C LYS A 76 11.40 9.72 -5.63
N GLU A 77 11.86 8.94 -4.66
CA GLU A 77 12.68 7.75 -4.90
C GLU A 77 11.83 6.64 -5.54
N TYR A 78 10.64 6.39 -5.00
CA TYR A 78 9.71 5.42 -5.57
C TYR A 78 9.29 5.79 -7.00
N ALA A 79 9.14 7.08 -7.28
CA ALA A 79 8.78 7.59 -8.61
C ALA A 79 9.87 7.40 -9.67
N THR A 80 11.08 6.95 -9.30
CA THR A 80 12.17 6.63 -10.23
C THR A 80 11.96 5.33 -11.01
N VAL A 81 10.96 4.53 -10.63
CA VAL A 81 10.59 3.28 -11.31
C VAL A 81 9.15 3.32 -11.80
N SER A 82 8.85 2.47 -12.79
CA SER A 82 7.49 2.39 -13.33
C SER A 82 7.24 1.05 -14.01
N VAL A 83 5.98 0.66 -14.09
CA VAL A 83 5.52 -0.49 -14.85
C VAL A 83 4.50 -0.06 -15.90
N GLU A 84 4.46 -0.77 -17.03
CA GLU A 84 3.38 -0.64 -18.01
C GLU A 84 2.29 -1.67 -17.70
N LEU A 85 1.06 -1.20 -17.56
CA LEU A 85 -0.13 -2.03 -17.40
C LEU A 85 -1.05 -1.85 -18.61
N ALA A 86 -1.99 -2.77 -18.80
CA ALA A 86 -3.07 -2.57 -19.75
C ALA A 86 -3.88 -1.33 -19.36
N GLY A 87 -4.16 -0.47 -20.35
CA GLY A 87 -4.95 0.73 -20.16
C GLY A 87 -6.46 0.43 -20.09
N LYS A 88 -7.27 1.50 -19.97
CA LYS A 88 -8.73 1.39 -19.81
C LYS A 88 -9.44 0.86 -21.05
N GLU A 89 -8.85 1.08 -22.23
CA GLU A 89 -9.38 0.63 -23.51
C GLU A 89 -8.53 -0.52 -24.06
N PRO A 90 -9.15 -1.50 -24.76
CA PRO A 90 -8.42 -2.60 -25.39
C PRO A 90 -7.27 -2.08 -26.28
N GLY A 91 -6.07 -2.64 -26.11
CA GLY A 91 -4.88 -2.25 -26.87
C GLY A 91 -4.15 -1.01 -26.35
N THR A 92 -4.71 -0.29 -25.37
CA THR A 92 -4.00 0.83 -24.73
C THR A 92 -3.10 0.34 -23.60
N LYS A 93 -2.06 1.12 -23.30
CA LYS A 93 -1.17 0.92 -22.15
C LYS A 93 -1.23 2.13 -21.23
N MET A 94 -1.06 1.90 -19.94
CA MET A 94 -0.87 2.96 -18.96
C MET A 94 0.42 2.74 -18.19
N LYS A 95 1.13 3.83 -17.90
CA LYS A 95 2.35 3.81 -17.11
C LYS A 95 2.01 4.13 -15.66
N VAL A 96 2.33 3.22 -14.76
CA VAL A 96 2.16 3.40 -13.31
C VAL A 96 3.54 3.59 -12.69
N LYS A 97 3.74 4.73 -12.03
CA LYS A 97 4.97 5.03 -11.30
C LYS A 97 4.91 4.43 -9.89
N GLY A 98 6.07 4.20 -9.29
CA GLY A 98 6.13 3.89 -7.87
C GLY A 98 5.71 5.10 -7.04
N GLU A 99 4.85 4.87 -6.07
CA GLU A 99 4.34 5.87 -5.14
C GLU A 99 4.17 5.21 -3.76
N PRO A 100 4.20 5.97 -2.66
CA PRO A 100 3.94 5.44 -1.33
C PRO A 100 2.53 4.84 -1.24
N ILE A 101 2.40 3.69 -0.56
CA ILE A 101 1.12 3.01 -0.35
C ILE A 101 0.46 3.60 0.89
N VAL A 102 -0.42 4.59 0.68
CA VAL A 102 -1.10 5.33 1.75
C VAL A 102 -2.60 5.23 1.58
N TYR A 103 -3.30 4.88 2.66
CA TYR A 103 -4.77 4.90 2.69
C TYR A 103 -5.29 6.32 2.90
N GLY A 104 -6.17 6.76 2.00
CA GLY A 104 -6.92 8.01 2.14
C GLY A 104 -8.36 7.76 2.58
N LEU A 105 -8.91 8.69 3.35
CA LEU A 105 -10.33 8.72 3.72
C LEU A 105 -10.90 10.12 3.52
N THR A 106 -12.19 10.23 3.23
CA THR A 106 -12.87 11.52 3.04
C THR A 106 -14.34 11.42 3.42
N ILE A 107 -14.95 12.57 3.74
CA ILE A 107 -16.40 12.70 3.86
C ILE A 107 -16.90 13.33 2.54
N PRO A 108 -17.66 12.59 1.71
CA PRO A 108 -18.23 13.16 0.49
C PRO A 108 -19.11 14.38 0.80
N LYS A 109 -19.08 15.40 -0.05
CA LYS A 109 -19.90 16.61 0.10
C LYS A 109 -21.41 16.32 0.16
N THR A 110 -21.82 15.21 -0.43
CA THR A 110 -23.21 14.74 -0.52
C THR A 110 -23.56 13.71 0.55
N ALA A 111 -22.74 13.55 1.59
CA ALA A 111 -22.97 12.55 2.64
C ALA A 111 -24.36 12.76 3.29
N PRO A 112 -25.28 11.77 3.20
CA PRO A 112 -26.64 11.92 3.72
C PRO A 112 -26.68 12.00 5.25
N ASN A 113 -25.63 11.50 5.92
CA ASN A 113 -25.43 11.62 7.36
C ASN A 113 -24.04 12.20 7.65
N ALA A 114 -23.86 13.49 7.39
CA ALA A 114 -22.57 14.17 7.62
C ALA A 114 -22.10 14.09 9.08
N LYS A 115 -23.03 14.14 10.05
CA LYS A 115 -22.70 14.01 11.48
C LYS A 115 -22.15 12.63 11.82
N GLY A 116 -22.81 11.56 11.37
CA GLY A 116 -22.33 10.20 11.56
C GLY A 116 -21.00 9.94 10.87
N ALA A 117 -20.83 10.44 9.64
CA ALA A 117 -19.56 10.37 8.93
C ALA A 117 -18.43 11.08 9.70
N MET A 118 -18.69 12.26 10.26
CA MET A 118 -17.73 12.99 11.10
C MET A 118 -17.34 12.18 12.34
N SER A 119 -18.31 11.59 13.04
CA SER A 119 -18.03 10.72 14.19
C SER A 119 -17.17 9.51 13.81
N PHE A 120 -17.45 8.88 12.66
CA PHE A 120 -16.66 7.75 12.17
C PHE A 120 -15.23 8.16 11.82
N VAL A 121 -15.04 9.29 11.14
CA VAL A 121 -13.70 9.83 10.85
C VAL A 121 -12.92 10.09 12.13
N LYS A 122 -13.54 10.74 13.14
CA LYS A 122 -12.88 10.95 14.43
C LYS A 122 -12.45 9.64 15.08
N PHE A 123 -13.32 8.62 15.06
CA PHE A 123 -12.99 7.30 15.59
C PHE A 123 -11.81 6.66 14.85
N VAL A 124 -11.83 6.65 13.51
CA VAL A 124 -10.76 6.07 12.69
C VAL A 124 -9.40 6.73 12.99
N LEU A 125 -9.39 8.04 13.19
CA LEU A 125 -8.18 8.83 13.45
C LEU A 125 -7.77 8.89 14.93
N ASP A 126 -8.57 8.33 15.84
CA ASP A 126 -8.30 8.38 17.28
C ASP A 126 -7.12 7.47 17.64
N PRO A 127 -6.04 7.99 18.28
CA PRO A 127 -4.90 7.19 18.74
C PRO A 127 -5.27 6.13 19.79
N LYS A 128 -6.41 6.25 20.46
CA LYS A 128 -6.95 5.27 21.42
C LYS A 128 -8.15 4.49 20.88
N GLY A 129 -8.58 4.77 19.65
CA GLY A 129 -9.75 4.19 19.01
C GLY A 129 -9.37 3.37 17.78
N GLY A 130 -9.56 3.95 16.60
CA GLY A 130 -9.39 3.26 15.32
C GLY A 130 -7.94 2.98 14.94
N LEU A 131 -6.99 3.87 15.25
CA LEU A 131 -5.59 3.67 14.82
C LEU A 131 -4.95 2.37 15.37
N PRO A 132 -5.15 2.00 16.65
CA PRO A 132 -4.71 0.70 17.15
C PRO A 132 -5.27 -0.51 16.38
N VAL A 133 -6.48 -0.42 15.82
CA VAL A 133 -7.07 -1.52 15.02
C VAL A 133 -6.23 -1.77 13.76
N PHE A 134 -5.82 -0.71 13.06
CA PHE A 134 -4.96 -0.82 11.89
C PHE A 134 -3.59 -1.43 12.25
N GLN A 135 -2.96 -0.96 13.34
CA GLN A 135 -1.68 -1.49 13.80
C GLN A 135 -1.77 -2.98 14.11
N ASN A 136 -2.80 -3.40 14.83
CA ASN A 136 -3.02 -4.81 15.18
C ASN A 136 -3.28 -5.68 13.95
N MET A 137 -3.82 -5.11 12.87
CA MET A 137 -4.08 -5.77 11.59
C MET A 137 -2.90 -5.64 10.61
N GLY A 138 -1.71 -5.26 11.09
CA GLY A 138 -0.47 -5.21 10.29
C GLY A 138 -0.36 -4.00 9.37
N GLN A 139 -1.14 -2.96 9.59
CA GLN A 139 -1.06 -1.69 8.85
C GLN A 139 -0.33 -0.65 9.70
N ASP A 140 0.89 -0.32 9.30
CA ASP A 140 1.70 0.68 9.98
C ASP A 140 1.10 2.08 9.82
N ILE A 141 1.23 2.91 10.86
CA ILE A 141 0.62 4.24 10.90
C ILE A 141 1.65 5.28 10.44
N VAL A 142 1.47 5.80 9.23
CA VAL A 142 2.29 6.86 8.63
C VAL A 142 1.67 8.26 8.75
N GLY A 143 0.51 8.36 9.41
CA GLY A 143 -0.22 9.61 9.66
C GLY A 143 -0.80 9.65 11.08
N PRO A 144 -1.98 10.25 11.29
CA PRO A 144 -2.86 10.85 10.29
C PRO A 144 -2.45 12.27 9.89
N SER A 145 -2.53 12.58 8.60
CA SER A 145 -2.25 13.91 8.06
C SER A 145 -3.27 14.28 6.98
N SER A 146 -3.51 15.57 6.77
CA SER A 146 -4.41 16.05 5.70
C SER A 146 -3.67 16.27 4.39
N PHE A 147 -4.29 15.87 3.28
CA PHE A 147 -3.83 16.17 1.92
C PHE A 147 -4.80 17.13 1.20
N GLY A 148 -4.28 17.98 0.31
CA GLY A 148 -5.04 18.98 -0.41
C GLY A 148 -5.21 20.30 0.34
N ASP A 149 -6.37 20.95 0.17
CA ASP A 149 -6.67 22.25 0.77
C ASP A 149 -6.94 22.13 2.28
N LYS A 150 -5.91 22.38 3.09
CA LYS A 150 -5.96 22.28 4.55
C LYS A 150 -7.00 23.20 5.18
N SER A 151 -7.37 24.30 4.53
CA SER A 151 -8.41 25.21 5.03
C SER A 151 -9.80 24.58 5.05
N LYS A 152 -10.01 23.49 4.30
CA LYS A 152 -11.26 22.73 4.24
C LYS A 152 -11.33 21.59 5.24
N VAL A 153 -10.28 21.34 6.01
CA VAL A 153 -10.28 20.35 7.08
C VAL A 153 -11.17 20.87 8.22
N PRO A 154 -12.21 20.13 8.64
CA PRO A 154 -13.07 20.56 9.73
C PRO A 154 -12.27 20.76 11.03
N ALA A 155 -12.58 21.84 11.76
CA ALA A 155 -11.91 22.17 13.02
C ALA A 155 -11.96 21.01 14.03
N GLU A 156 -13.03 20.22 14.00
CA GLU A 156 -13.24 19.08 14.89
C GLU A 156 -12.28 17.89 14.64
N VAL A 157 -11.63 17.82 13.47
CA VAL A 157 -10.66 16.75 13.11
C VAL A 157 -9.22 17.25 13.25
N THR A 158 -9.00 18.56 13.20
CA THR A 158 -7.66 19.16 13.23
C THR A 158 -6.80 18.68 14.42
N PRO A 159 -7.33 18.54 15.66
CA PRO A 159 -6.55 18.04 16.80
C PRO A 159 -6.09 16.58 16.67
N LEU A 160 -6.73 15.80 15.78
CA LEU A 160 -6.40 14.40 15.53
C LEU A 160 -5.32 14.26 14.46
N LEU A 161 -5.07 15.30 13.66
CA LEU A 161 -4.03 15.30 12.64
C LEU A 161 -2.68 15.63 13.26
N LYS A 162 -1.65 14.89 12.88
CA LYS A 162 -0.25 15.11 13.25
C LYS A 162 0.50 15.81 12.11
#